data_AF-A0A5N6PVX1-F1
#
_entry.id   AF-A0A5N6PVX1-F1
#
_cell.length_a   1.000
_cell.length_b   1.000
_cell.length_c   1.000
_cell.angle_alpha   90.00
_cell.angle_beta   90.00
_cell.angle_gamma   90.00
#
_symmetry.space_group_name_H-M   'P 1'
#
loop_
_entity.id
_entity.type
_entity.pdbx_description
1 polymer ?
#
loop_
_entity_poly.entity_id
_entity_poly.type
_entity_poly.pdbx_seq_one_letter_code
_entity_poly.pdbx_strand_id
1 'polypeptide(L)'
;MNLDVAQLSTHKRVGFNFQGIVHSLQQCQTSKDPPSNVVVQRLLEEKKGLETSQIDSVVASPVKPEGMNNLRRFGAVGLGFDENQWGFVRQQLLQEVDTHSEAYLYVFNSMDPTLYDAVRHSINWFDIRPAPEEHRLLMPYTGLVVAQRFGVMVHLLSQERCVTFFPLWLAPLTIPQHNVVCLLHMPMHFVNLRLQDDYPIPTLSAVWKRYRNDVAGEWETIYQERIHRYQSIIEANKEVYYYNETL
;
A
#
# COMPACT_ATOMS: atom_id res chain seq x y z
N MET A 1 15.36 2.53 -44.44
CA MET A 1 15.18 3.48 -43.32
C MET A 1 13.71 3.81 -43.24
N ASN A 2 12.96 2.95 -42.55
CA ASN A 2 11.58 3.12 -42.07
C ASN A 2 11.11 1.73 -41.64
N LEU A 3 10.99 1.52 -40.33
CA LEU A 3 10.24 0.43 -39.72
C LEU A 3 9.51 1.01 -38.51
N ASP A 4 8.19 0.97 -38.62
CA ASP A 4 7.22 0.70 -37.56
C ASP A 4 7.00 1.73 -36.44
N VAL A 5 6.15 2.71 -36.76
CA VAL A 5 5.21 3.28 -35.78
C VAL A 5 3.93 2.44 -35.83
N ALA A 6 3.95 1.27 -35.20
CA ALA A 6 2.76 0.50 -34.89
C ALA A 6 2.98 -0.35 -33.64
N GLN A 7 2.00 -0.27 -32.72
CA GLN A 7 1.77 -1.15 -31.58
C GLN A 7 2.58 -0.93 -30.29
N LEU A 8 2.10 -0.01 -29.45
CA LEU A 8 2.18 -0.14 -27.98
C LEU A 8 0.82 0.27 -27.37
N SER A 9 -0.24 -0.41 -27.83
CA SER A 9 -1.57 -0.42 -27.21
C SER A 9 -1.88 -1.82 -26.70
N THR A 10 -1.13 -2.27 -25.70
CA THR A 10 -1.51 -3.43 -24.90
C THR A 10 -1.16 -3.16 -23.45
N HIS A 11 -2.18 -3.00 -22.60
CA HIS A 11 -2.03 -3.08 -21.15
C HIS A 11 -1.56 -4.50 -20.78
N LYS A 12 -0.24 -4.71 -20.77
CA LYS A 12 0.34 -5.94 -20.24
C LYS A 12 0.17 -5.94 -18.72
N ARG A 13 -0.77 -6.76 -18.25
CA ARG A 13 -0.97 -7.06 -16.82
C ARG A 13 0.22 -7.88 -16.34
N VAL A 14 0.99 -7.34 -15.39
CA VAL A 14 2.12 -8.06 -14.78
C VAL A 14 1.66 -8.60 -13.44
N GLY A 15 1.52 -9.93 -13.31
CA GLY A 15 1.16 -10.63 -12.08
C GLY A 15 2.39 -10.96 -11.22
N PHE A 16 2.46 -10.58 -9.95
CA PHE A 16 3.49 -11.07 -9.00
C PHE A 16 2.87 -11.99 -7.92
N ASN A 17 3.67 -12.75 -7.17
CA ASN A 17 3.19 -13.40 -5.94
C ASN A 17 3.68 -12.58 -4.74
N PHE A 18 2.86 -12.42 -3.70
CA PHE A 18 3.20 -11.69 -2.49
C PHE A 18 4.50 -12.20 -1.82
N GLN A 19 4.74 -13.52 -1.81
CA GLN A 19 5.99 -14.07 -1.27
C GLN A 19 7.23 -13.58 -2.04
N GLY A 20 7.15 -13.57 -3.37
CA GLY A 20 8.20 -13.03 -4.24
C GLY A 20 8.39 -11.52 -4.04
N ILE A 21 7.30 -10.79 -3.80
CA ILE A 21 7.38 -9.35 -3.48
C ILE A 21 8.16 -9.11 -2.18
N VAL A 22 7.84 -9.84 -1.11
CA VAL A 22 8.53 -9.69 0.18
C VAL A 22 9.99 -10.08 0.07
N HIS A 23 10.29 -11.20 -0.57
CA HIS A 23 11.66 -11.66 -0.80
C HIS A 23 12.48 -10.66 -1.62
N SER A 24 11.93 -10.19 -2.74
CA SER A 24 12.56 -9.15 -3.57
C SER A 24 12.81 -7.86 -2.80
N LEU A 25 11.88 -7.44 -1.94
CA LEU A 25 12.04 -6.25 -1.09
C LEU A 25 13.14 -6.45 -0.04
N GLN A 26 13.21 -7.62 0.60
CA GLN A 26 14.25 -7.97 1.57
C GLN A 26 15.64 -8.00 0.90
N GLN A 27 15.78 -8.64 -0.26
CA GLN A 27 17.05 -8.66 -0.99
C GLN A 27 17.50 -7.29 -1.53
N CYS A 28 16.57 -6.36 -1.75
CA CYS A 28 16.94 -5.00 -2.15
C CYS A 28 17.53 -4.18 -1.00
N GLN A 29 17.27 -4.54 0.26
CA GLN A 29 17.92 -3.90 1.40
C GLN A 29 19.43 -4.19 1.47
N THR A 30 19.87 -5.32 0.92
CA THR A 30 21.27 -5.77 0.98
C THR A 30 22.09 -5.34 -0.25
N SER A 31 21.45 -4.74 -1.25
CA SER A 31 22.07 -4.34 -2.52
C SER A 31 22.45 -2.85 -2.52
N LYS A 32 23.60 -2.51 -3.13
CA LYS A 32 24.13 -1.13 -3.18
C LYS A 32 23.60 -0.27 -4.34
N ASP A 33 22.77 -0.81 -5.22
CA ASP A 33 22.23 -0.11 -6.40
C ASP A 33 20.93 0.65 -6.10
N PRO A 34 20.59 1.71 -6.87
CA PRO A 34 19.39 2.51 -6.61
C PRO A 34 18.12 1.66 -6.63
N PRO A 35 17.25 1.78 -5.59
CA PRO A 35 16.28 0.76 -5.23
C PRO A 35 15.10 0.61 -6.20
N SER A 36 14.80 1.62 -7.02
CA SER A 36 13.52 1.64 -7.75
C SER A 36 13.46 0.73 -8.96
N ASN A 37 14.48 0.76 -9.81
CA ASN A 37 14.51 -0.06 -11.02
C ASN A 37 14.84 -1.52 -10.67
N VAL A 38 15.68 -1.74 -9.66
CA VAL A 38 16.10 -3.07 -9.23
C VAL A 38 14.94 -3.87 -8.63
N VAL A 39 14.11 -3.27 -7.77
CA VAL A 39 12.93 -3.98 -7.22
C VAL A 39 11.99 -4.39 -8.35
N VAL A 40 11.60 -3.47 -9.22
CA VAL A 40 10.68 -3.76 -10.33
C VAL A 40 11.30 -4.78 -11.30
N GLN A 41 12.58 -4.66 -11.59
CA GLN A 41 13.29 -5.56 -12.50
C GLN A 41 13.46 -6.96 -11.91
N ARG A 42 13.77 -7.09 -10.61
CA ARG A 42 13.82 -8.40 -9.93
C ARG A 42 12.46 -9.07 -9.86
N LEU A 43 11.42 -8.30 -9.53
CA LEU A 43 10.04 -8.80 -9.60
C LEU A 43 9.72 -9.36 -11.00
N LEU A 44 10.16 -8.66 -12.06
CA LEU A 44 9.98 -9.08 -13.45
C LEU A 44 10.89 -10.27 -13.86
N GLU A 45 12.08 -10.39 -13.30
CA GLU A 45 13.05 -11.46 -13.56
C GLU A 45 12.68 -12.77 -12.85
N GLU A 46 12.22 -12.72 -11.59
CA GLU A 46 11.66 -13.88 -10.87
C GLU A 46 10.49 -14.51 -11.65
N LYS A 47 9.74 -13.70 -12.40
CA LYS A 47 8.66 -14.14 -13.29
C LYS A 47 9.14 -15.00 -14.48
N LYS A 48 10.39 -14.84 -14.93
CA LYS A 48 10.93 -15.60 -16.08
C LYS A 48 11.36 -17.03 -15.72
N GLY A 49 11.52 -17.34 -14.43
CA GLY A 49 12.01 -18.64 -13.95
C GLY A 49 10.94 -19.61 -13.44
N LEU A 50 9.67 -19.21 -13.37
CA LEU A 50 8.60 -20.02 -12.77
C LEU A 50 7.64 -20.56 -13.84
N GLU A 51 7.83 -21.83 -14.22
CA GLU A 51 6.80 -22.58 -14.96
C GLU A 51 5.55 -22.77 -14.09
N THR A 52 4.40 -22.67 -14.76
CA THR A 52 3.04 -22.59 -14.24
C THR A 52 2.62 -23.81 -13.42
N SER A 53 2.37 -23.64 -12.11
CA SER A 53 1.39 -24.48 -11.38
C SER A 53 0.86 -23.91 -10.05
N GLN A 54 1.32 -22.75 -9.56
CA GLN A 54 0.79 -22.11 -8.34
C GLN A 54 0.79 -20.58 -8.44
N ILE A 55 0.17 -20.05 -9.50
CA ILE A 55 0.25 -18.63 -9.87
C ILE A 55 -1.10 -17.94 -9.66
N ASP A 56 -1.19 -17.19 -8.58
CA ASP A 56 -2.32 -16.33 -8.25
C ASP A 56 -1.85 -14.86 -8.23
N SER A 57 -2.53 -14.01 -9.01
CA SER A 57 -1.86 -12.97 -9.80
C SER A 57 -1.87 -11.56 -9.18
N VAL A 58 -0.71 -11.01 -8.80
CA VAL A 58 -0.62 -9.61 -8.35
C VAL A 58 -0.48 -8.67 -9.54
N VAL A 59 -1.58 -8.12 -10.05
CA VAL A 59 -1.51 -7.20 -11.22
C VAL A 59 -0.92 -5.85 -10.79
N ALA A 60 0.32 -5.58 -11.16
CA ALA A 60 0.91 -4.26 -11.14
C ALA A 60 0.57 -3.54 -12.45
N SER A 61 0.00 -2.33 -12.35
CA SER A 61 -0.19 -1.46 -13.51
C SER A 61 0.99 -0.47 -13.57
N PRO A 62 1.95 -0.63 -14.49
CA PRO A 62 3.04 0.33 -14.64
C PRO A 62 2.46 1.62 -15.24
N VAL A 63 2.44 2.70 -14.45
CA VAL A 63 1.97 4.03 -14.89
C VAL A 63 3.12 5.02 -14.77
N LYS A 64 3.40 5.72 -15.88
CA LYS A 64 4.61 6.52 -16.17
C LYS A 64 5.15 7.36 -14.99
N PRO A 65 6.47 7.59 -14.90
CA PRO A 65 7.13 8.28 -13.78
C PRO A 65 7.02 9.82 -13.81
N GLU A 66 6.13 10.39 -14.60
CA GLU A 66 6.04 11.84 -14.74
C GLU A 66 5.29 12.42 -13.53
N GLY A 67 6.02 13.04 -12.59
CA GLY A 67 5.61 14.15 -11.72
C GLY A 67 4.23 14.18 -11.03
N MET A 68 3.46 13.09 -11.03
CA MET A 68 2.03 13.09 -10.71
C MET A 68 1.73 12.69 -9.25
N ASN A 69 0.96 13.56 -8.60
CA ASN A 69 0.47 13.55 -7.20
C ASN A 69 0.16 12.14 -6.64
N ASN A 70 0.69 11.86 -5.44
CA ASN A 70 0.52 10.60 -4.71
C ASN A 70 -0.94 10.13 -4.57
N LEU A 71 -1.92 11.05 -4.57
CA LEU A 71 -3.34 10.70 -4.43
C LEU A 71 -4.04 10.30 -5.73
N ARG A 72 -3.62 10.79 -6.91
CA ARG A 72 -4.11 10.22 -8.19
C ARG A 72 -3.84 8.72 -8.24
N ARG A 73 -2.72 8.32 -7.66
CA ARG A 73 -2.28 6.92 -7.58
C ARG A 73 -2.96 6.19 -6.42
N PHE A 74 -2.89 6.71 -5.19
CA PHE A 74 -3.41 6.02 -4.01
C PHE A 74 -4.94 5.95 -3.93
N GLY A 75 -5.60 7.06 -4.22
CA GLY A 75 -7.02 7.22 -3.94
C GLY A 75 -7.89 6.71 -5.07
N ALA A 76 -7.59 7.08 -6.32
CA ALA A 76 -8.50 6.77 -7.40
C ALA A 76 -8.42 5.29 -7.81
N VAL A 77 -7.27 4.87 -8.35
CA VAL A 77 -7.11 3.54 -8.95
C VAL A 77 -7.17 2.42 -7.91
N GLY A 78 -6.64 2.65 -6.70
CA GLY A 78 -6.67 1.68 -5.60
C GLY A 78 -8.08 1.39 -5.08
N LEU A 79 -8.95 2.41 -5.03
CA LEU A 79 -10.34 2.29 -4.58
C LEU A 79 -11.31 1.93 -5.72
N GLY A 80 -10.82 1.75 -6.95
CA GLY A 80 -11.64 1.44 -8.12
C GLY A 80 -12.30 2.65 -8.80
N PHE A 81 -11.89 3.87 -8.45
CA PHE A 81 -12.27 5.10 -9.14
C PHE A 81 -11.35 5.39 -10.35
N ASP A 82 -11.84 6.20 -11.28
CA ASP A 82 -11.04 6.71 -12.39
C ASP A 82 -9.97 7.70 -11.90
N GLU A 83 -8.78 7.71 -12.51
CA GLU A 83 -7.66 8.59 -12.13
C GLU A 83 -8.05 10.07 -12.04
N ASN A 84 -9.05 10.51 -12.80
CA ASN A 84 -9.52 11.89 -12.81
C ASN A 84 -10.38 12.24 -11.58
N GLN A 85 -10.82 11.24 -10.80
CA GLN A 85 -11.60 11.42 -9.57
C GLN A 85 -10.73 11.63 -8.33
N TRP A 86 -9.43 11.86 -8.49
CA TRP A 86 -8.51 12.13 -7.37
C TRP A 86 -8.97 13.29 -6.49
N GLY A 87 -9.55 14.35 -7.08
CA GLY A 87 -10.07 15.50 -6.33
C GLY A 87 -11.24 15.11 -5.43
N PHE A 88 -12.11 14.23 -5.91
CA PHE A 88 -13.21 13.68 -5.11
C PHE A 88 -12.68 12.86 -3.93
N VAL A 89 -11.73 11.95 -4.16
CA VAL A 89 -11.13 11.16 -3.07
C VAL A 89 -10.51 12.08 -2.01
N ARG A 90 -9.82 13.13 -2.45
CA ARG A 90 -9.20 14.12 -1.56
C ARG A 90 -10.21 14.86 -0.71
N GLN A 91 -11.33 15.25 -1.32
CA GLN A 91 -12.46 15.87 -0.63
C GLN A 91 -13.08 14.93 0.40
N GLN A 92 -13.27 13.65 0.07
CA GLN A 92 -13.80 12.65 1.00
C GLN A 92 -12.88 12.43 2.20
N LEU A 93 -11.57 12.40 1.99
CA LEU A 93 -10.58 12.28 3.07
C LEU A 93 -10.53 13.52 3.94
N LEU A 94 -10.58 14.71 3.35
CA LEU A 94 -10.61 15.96 4.11
C LEU A 94 -11.89 16.04 4.95
N GLN A 95 -13.04 15.67 4.38
CA GLN A 95 -14.31 15.60 5.10
C GLN A 95 -14.24 14.61 6.27
N GLU A 96 -13.62 13.45 6.09
CA GLU A 96 -13.45 12.44 7.16
C GLU A 96 -12.66 13.01 8.35
N VAL A 97 -11.50 13.60 8.06
CA VAL A 97 -10.60 14.14 9.08
C VAL A 97 -11.25 15.32 9.80
N ASP A 98 -11.97 16.18 9.07
CA ASP A 98 -12.63 17.35 9.66
C ASP A 98 -13.85 16.95 10.51
N THR A 99 -14.64 15.98 10.05
CA THR A 99 -15.85 15.51 10.75
C THR A 99 -15.50 14.79 12.05
N HIS A 100 -14.44 13.98 12.05
CA HIS A 100 -13.97 13.21 13.20
C HIS A 100 -12.69 13.80 13.82
N SER A 101 -12.56 15.12 13.79
CA SER A 101 -11.34 15.84 14.16
C SER A 101 -10.85 15.53 15.58
N GLU A 102 -11.74 15.48 16.59
CA GLU A 102 -11.36 15.12 17.96
C GLU A 102 -10.75 13.72 18.06
N ALA A 103 -11.32 12.75 17.35
CA ALA A 103 -10.83 11.38 17.35
C ALA A 103 -9.47 11.27 16.64
N TYR A 104 -9.31 11.92 15.49
CA TYR A 104 -8.03 11.94 14.77
C TYR A 104 -6.96 12.75 15.50
N LEU A 105 -7.30 13.85 16.17
CA LEU A 105 -6.40 14.59 17.06
C LEU A 105 -5.89 13.69 18.17
N TYR A 106 -6.77 12.95 18.83
CA TYR A 106 -6.37 12.00 19.88
C TYR A 106 -5.43 10.91 19.35
N VAL A 107 -5.74 10.31 18.19
CA VAL A 107 -4.92 9.27 17.57
C VAL A 107 -3.56 9.80 17.13
N PHE A 108 -3.53 10.89 16.36
CA PHE A 108 -2.31 11.40 15.73
C PHE A 108 -1.43 12.18 16.71
N ASN A 109 -1.99 13.02 17.57
CA ASN A 109 -1.20 13.83 18.49
C ASN A 109 -0.58 13.02 19.63
N SER A 110 -1.05 11.79 19.84
CA SER A 110 -0.37 10.82 20.71
C SER A 110 0.99 10.35 20.17
N MET A 111 1.21 10.47 18.85
CA MET A 111 2.44 10.08 18.16
C MET A 111 3.34 11.29 17.97
N ASP A 112 2.79 12.38 17.45
CA ASP A 112 3.45 13.68 17.31
C ASP A 112 2.38 14.79 17.39
N PRO A 113 2.53 15.80 18.27
CA PRO A 113 1.56 16.87 18.47
C PRO A 113 1.12 17.64 17.22
N THR A 114 1.93 17.65 16.16
CA THR A 114 1.68 18.37 14.90
C THR A 114 1.12 17.47 13.79
N LEU A 115 1.00 16.16 14.06
CA LEU A 115 0.72 15.17 13.03
C LEU A 115 -0.66 15.31 12.42
N TYR A 116 -1.68 15.64 13.23
CA TYR A 116 -3.02 15.88 12.71
C TYR A 116 -3.02 17.00 11.67
N ASP A 117 -2.42 18.14 12.00
CA ASP A 117 -2.33 19.29 11.10
C ASP A 117 -1.52 18.97 9.85
N ALA A 118 -0.41 18.23 9.99
CA ALA A 118 0.40 17.78 8.87
C ALA A 118 -0.36 16.85 7.92
N VAL A 119 -1.09 15.85 8.45
CA VAL A 119 -1.92 14.94 7.65
C VAL A 119 -3.01 15.73 6.93
N ARG A 120 -3.75 16.58 7.66
CA ARG A 120 -4.81 17.42 7.11
C ARG A 120 -4.28 18.35 6.01
N HIS A 121 -3.15 19.01 6.24
CA HIS A 121 -2.49 19.88 5.28
C HIS A 121 -2.04 19.10 4.03
N SER A 122 -1.50 17.89 4.19
CA SER A 122 -1.08 17.04 3.07
C SER A 122 -2.25 16.60 2.17
N ILE A 123 -3.44 16.44 2.76
CA ILE A 123 -4.66 16.09 2.05
C ILE A 123 -5.24 17.34 1.37
N ASN A 124 -5.18 18.50 1.99
CA ASN A 124 -5.79 19.75 1.50
C ASN A 124 -5.00 20.40 0.33
N TRP A 125 -5.00 19.75 -0.84
CA TRP A 125 -4.43 20.30 -2.07
C TRP A 125 -5.28 19.96 -3.30
N PHE A 126 -5.94 20.96 -3.88
CA PHE A 126 -6.86 20.78 -5.01
C PHE A 126 -6.36 21.45 -6.29
N ASP A 127 -5.10 21.86 -6.34
CA ASP A 127 -4.52 22.48 -7.52
C ASP A 127 -4.21 21.43 -8.60
N ILE A 128 -4.33 21.84 -9.87
CA ILE A 128 -4.00 21.06 -11.06
C ILE A 128 -2.48 20.84 -11.16
N ARG A 129 -1.69 21.75 -10.59
CA ARG A 129 -0.22 21.64 -10.54
C ARG A 129 0.23 20.41 -9.73
N PRO A 130 1.42 19.85 -10.07
CA PRO A 130 2.07 18.86 -9.22
C PRO A 130 2.11 19.35 -7.76
N ALA A 131 1.66 18.51 -6.84
CA ALA A 131 1.66 18.82 -5.43
C ALA A 131 3.12 19.03 -4.98
N PRO A 132 3.45 20.18 -4.35
CA PRO A 132 4.76 20.36 -3.74
C PRO A 132 4.94 19.33 -2.61
N GLU A 133 6.18 19.20 -2.13
CA GLU A 133 6.55 18.15 -1.17
C GLU A 133 5.67 18.14 0.10
N GLU A 134 5.31 19.31 0.61
CA GLU A 134 4.40 19.50 1.75
C GLU A 134 2.96 18.98 1.54
N HIS A 135 2.53 18.82 0.28
CA HIS A 135 1.20 18.31 -0.10
C HIS A 135 1.24 16.87 -0.64
N ARG A 136 2.38 16.18 -0.47
CA ARG A 136 2.47 14.74 -0.65
C ARG A 136 1.81 14.05 0.54
N LEU A 137 0.96 13.06 0.25
CA LEU A 137 0.27 12.31 1.29
C LEU A 137 1.25 11.75 2.31
N LEU A 138 1.01 12.06 3.58
CA LEU A 138 1.85 11.61 4.68
C LEU A 138 1.53 10.15 4.99
N MET A 139 2.27 9.24 4.36
CA MET A 139 2.19 7.81 4.66
C MET A 139 3.03 7.49 5.89
N PRO A 140 2.59 6.55 6.75
CA PRO A 140 1.45 5.66 6.51
C PRO A 140 0.11 6.16 7.08
N TYR A 141 0.09 7.34 7.72
CA TYR A 141 -1.08 7.86 8.45
C TYR A 141 -2.30 8.15 7.56
N THR A 142 -2.07 8.66 6.35
CA THR A 142 -3.14 8.82 5.36
C THR A 142 -3.80 7.48 5.01
N GLY A 143 -3.05 6.37 5.10
CA GLY A 143 -3.56 5.02 4.92
C GLY A 143 -4.64 4.63 5.92
N LEU A 144 -4.50 5.09 7.17
CA LEU A 144 -5.51 4.90 8.23
C LEU A 144 -6.81 5.66 7.91
N VAL A 145 -6.69 6.90 7.42
CA VAL A 145 -7.84 7.71 7.02
C VAL A 145 -8.55 7.09 5.82
N VAL A 146 -7.81 6.58 4.83
CA VAL A 146 -8.40 5.87 3.67
C VAL A 146 -9.13 4.61 4.11
N ALA A 147 -8.51 3.79 4.96
CA ALA A 147 -9.14 2.57 5.46
C ALA A 147 -10.49 2.89 6.14
N GLN A 148 -10.49 3.88 7.02
CA GLN A 148 -11.68 4.32 7.73
C GLN A 148 -12.75 4.92 6.81
N ARG A 149 -12.38 5.87 5.93
CA ARG A 149 -13.36 6.58 5.08
C ARG A 149 -14.07 5.64 4.11
N PHE A 150 -13.32 4.71 3.51
CA PHE A 150 -13.83 3.87 2.43
C PHE A 150 -14.19 2.46 2.88
N GLY A 151 -13.99 2.12 4.16
CA GLY A 151 -14.25 0.76 4.67
C GLY A 151 -13.39 -0.31 3.99
N VAL A 152 -12.14 0.03 3.68
CA VAL A 152 -11.20 -0.85 2.95
C VAL A 152 -10.03 -1.27 3.82
N MET A 153 -9.42 -2.39 3.50
CA MET A 153 -8.12 -2.78 4.04
C MET A 153 -7.03 -2.08 3.24
N VAL A 154 -6.11 -1.38 3.90
CA VAL A 154 -4.98 -0.70 3.24
C VAL A 154 -3.68 -1.39 3.62
N HIS A 155 -2.97 -1.92 2.62
CA HIS A 155 -1.63 -2.45 2.75
C HIS A 155 -0.63 -1.44 2.21
N LEU A 156 0.38 -1.11 2.99
CA LEU A 156 1.54 -0.35 2.56
C LEU A 156 2.77 -1.26 2.65
N LEU A 157 3.30 -1.64 1.50
CA LEU A 157 4.53 -2.40 1.37
C LEU A 157 5.65 -1.41 1.10
N SER A 158 6.72 -1.44 1.89
CA SER A 158 7.96 -0.74 1.60
C SER A 158 9.13 -1.67 1.83
N GLN A 159 10.33 -1.24 1.41
CA GLN A 159 11.54 -1.96 1.77
C GLN A 159 11.66 -2.08 3.29
N GLU A 160 11.46 -1.00 4.04
CA GLU A 160 11.63 -1.00 5.50
C GLU A 160 10.56 -1.79 6.25
N ARG A 161 9.30 -1.72 5.80
CA ARG A 161 8.17 -2.32 6.51
C ARG A 161 7.00 -2.57 5.58
N CYS A 162 6.36 -3.72 5.74
CA CYS A 162 5.02 -3.95 5.22
C CYS A 162 4.01 -3.83 6.36
N VAL A 163 2.99 -3.00 6.19
CA VAL A 163 2.00 -2.70 7.22
C VAL A 163 0.57 -2.69 6.68
N THR A 164 -0.36 -3.19 7.49
CA THR A 164 -1.80 -3.22 7.21
C THR A 164 -2.55 -2.25 8.11
N PHE A 165 -3.50 -1.52 7.54
CA PHE A 165 -4.48 -0.70 8.23
C PHE A 165 -5.89 -1.23 7.93
N PHE A 166 -6.63 -1.53 8.98
CA PHE A 166 -8.07 -1.73 8.91
C PHE A 166 -8.78 -0.42 9.30
N PRO A 167 -10.10 -0.30 9.05
CA PRO A 167 -10.91 0.75 9.65
C PRO A 167 -10.73 0.79 11.18
N LEU A 168 -10.61 1.99 11.76
CA LEU A 168 -10.44 2.17 13.20
C LEU A 168 -11.72 1.90 13.98
N TRP A 169 -12.87 2.25 13.38
CA TRP A 169 -14.14 2.32 14.10
C TRP A 169 -15.28 1.54 13.43
N LEU A 170 -15.04 1.00 12.23
CA LEU A 170 -16.02 0.14 11.54
C LEU A 170 -15.75 -1.31 11.86
N ALA A 171 -16.80 -2.03 12.28
CA ALA A 171 -16.75 -3.48 12.36
C ALA A 171 -16.68 -4.07 10.93
N PRO A 172 -15.98 -5.19 10.72
CA PRO A 172 -15.97 -5.86 9.42
C PRO A 172 -17.37 -6.25 8.97
N LEU A 173 -18.23 -6.70 9.89
CA LEU A 173 -19.59 -7.13 9.59
C LEU A 173 -20.50 -6.02 9.02
N THR A 174 -20.17 -4.74 9.22
CA THR A 174 -20.94 -3.64 8.62
C THR A 174 -20.57 -3.37 7.17
N ILE A 175 -19.50 -4.01 6.67
CA ILE A 175 -19.00 -3.86 5.30
C ILE A 175 -19.28 -5.15 4.52
N PRO A 176 -20.20 -5.14 3.55
CA PRO A 176 -20.59 -6.35 2.81
C PRO A 176 -19.44 -6.99 2.03
N GLN A 177 -18.48 -6.17 1.58
CA GLN A 177 -17.33 -6.61 0.80
C GLN A 177 -16.06 -5.93 1.27
N HIS A 178 -15.10 -6.71 1.76
CA HIS A 178 -13.82 -6.19 2.21
C HIS A 178 -12.86 -5.98 1.04
N ASN A 179 -12.85 -4.76 0.50
CA ASN A 179 -11.93 -4.37 -0.56
C ASN A 179 -10.53 -4.07 -0.01
N VAL A 180 -9.52 -4.22 -0.87
CA VAL A 180 -8.11 -4.08 -0.52
C VAL A 180 -7.45 -3.05 -1.42
N VAL A 181 -6.82 -2.06 -0.80
CA VAL A 181 -5.89 -1.15 -1.45
C VAL A 181 -4.48 -1.55 -1.05
N CYS A 182 -3.65 -2.00 -1.99
CA CYS A 182 -2.25 -2.31 -1.70
C CYS A 182 -1.34 -1.34 -2.45
N LEU A 183 -0.45 -0.69 -1.71
CA LEU A 183 0.55 0.22 -2.23
C LEU A 183 1.95 -0.31 -1.99
N LEU A 184 2.76 -0.29 -3.04
CA LEU A 184 4.20 -0.35 -2.93
C LEU A 184 4.76 1.08 -2.82
N HIS A 185 5.38 1.40 -1.69
CA HIS A 185 6.07 2.65 -1.44
C HIS A 185 7.51 2.59 -1.95
N MET A 186 7.82 3.48 -2.90
CA MET A 186 9.15 3.72 -3.42
C MET A 186 9.58 5.16 -3.06
N PRO A 187 10.89 5.48 -3.01
CA PRO A 187 11.38 6.78 -2.54
C PRO A 187 10.75 8.01 -3.21
N MET A 188 10.27 7.88 -4.45
CA MET A 188 9.69 8.99 -5.21
C MET A 188 8.27 8.75 -5.74
N HIS A 189 7.69 7.57 -5.56
CA HIS A 189 6.34 7.27 -6.07
C HIS A 189 5.71 6.05 -5.41
N PHE A 190 4.41 5.89 -5.64
CA PHE A 190 3.64 4.72 -5.22
C PHE A 190 3.17 3.92 -6.44
N VAL A 191 3.14 2.59 -6.28
CA VAL A 191 2.57 1.66 -7.27
C VAL A 191 1.40 0.93 -6.63
N ASN A 192 0.23 0.94 -7.31
CA ASN A 192 -0.89 0.12 -6.89
C ASN A 192 -0.63 -1.34 -7.26
N LEU A 193 -0.81 -2.19 -6.27
CA LEU A 193 -0.77 -3.64 -6.42
C LEU A 193 -2.17 -4.17 -6.23
N ARG A 194 -2.64 -4.99 -7.16
CA ARG A 194 -3.86 -5.77 -6.96
C ARG A 194 -3.48 -7.10 -6.36
N LEU A 195 -3.70 -7.29 -5.06
CA LEU A 195 -3.53 -8.61 -4.45
C LEU A 195 -4.73 -9.49 -4.83
N GLN A 196 -4.48 -10.74 -5.22
CA GLN A 196 -5.53 -11.71 -5.51
C GLN A 196 -5.49 -12.85 -4.49
N ASP A 197 -6.62 -13.54 -4.41
CA ASP A 197 -6.77 -14.79 -3.68
C ASP A 197 -6.51 -14.66 -2.17
N ASP A 198 -6.25 -15.78 -1.53
CA ASP A 198 -5.94 -15.85 -0.11
C ASP A 198 -4.47 -15.50 0.13
N TYR A 199 -4.09 -14.23 -0.04
CA TYR A 199 -2.72 -13.75 0.21
C TYR A 199 -2.45 -13.55 1.72
N PRO A 200 -1.22 -13.73 2.23
CA PRO A 200 -0.88 -13.43 3.62
C PRO A 200 -0.96 -11.92 3.90
N ILE A 201 -1.61 -11.53 5.01
CA ILE A 201 -1.84 -10.12 5.34
C ILE A 201 -0.62 -9.56 6.08
N PRO A 202 -0.01 -8.45 5.62
CA PRO A 202 1.12 -7.83 6.30
C PRO A 202 0.85 -7.49 7.76
N THR A 203 1.93 -7.30 8.52
CA THR A 203 1.88 -6.89 9.93
C THR A 203 0.89 -5.76 10.17
N LEU A 204 0.01 -5.93 11.14
CA LEU A 204 -0.96 -4.89 11.50
C LEU A 204 -0.26 -3.67 12.10
N SER A 205 -0.75 -2.48 11.75
CA SER A 205 -0.24 -1.23 12.30
C SER A 205 -0.39 -1.18 13.83
N ALA A 206 0.70 -0.83 14.52
CA ALA A 206 0.68 -0.60 15.96
C ALA A 206 -0.29 0.55 16.34
N VAL A 207 -0.40 1.57 15.50
CA VAL A 207 -1.36 2.67 15.69
C VAL A 207 -2.78 2.13 15.61
N TRP A 208 -3.08 1.29 14.61
CA TRP A 208 -4.41 0.68 14.51
C TRP A 208 -4.71 -0.21 15.71
N LYS A 209 -3.77 -1.08 16.13
CA LYS A 209 -3.93 -1.95 17.30
C LYS A 209 -4.23 -1.17 18.58
N ARG A 210 -3.62 0.00 18.74
CA ARG A 210 -3.74 0.83 19.94
C ARG A 210 -5.05 1.62 20.00
N TYR A 211 -5.56 2.08 18.85
CA TYR A 211 -6.65 3.06 18.79
C TYR A 211 -7.96 2.56 18.17
N ARG A 212 -8.00 1.32 17.67
CA ARG A 212 -9.26 0.71 17.24
C ARG A 212 -10.25 0.62 18.40
N ASN A 213 -11.54 0.69 18.10
CA ASN A 213 -12.57 0.34 19.08
C ASN A 213 -12.78 -1.19 19.15
N ASP A 214 -13.57 -1.64 20.13
CA ASP A 214 -13.80 -3.06 20.38
C ASP A 214 -14.38 -3.79 19.16
N VAL A 215 -15.34 -3.16 18.47
CA VAL A 215 -15.98 -3.74 17.28
C VAL A 215 -15.05 -3.83 16.08
N ALA A 216 -14.11 -2.89 15.93
CA ALA A 216 -13.06 -2.99 14.91
C ALA A 216 -12.01 -4.05 15.29
N GLY A 217 -11.94 -4.48 16.55
CA GLY A 217 -11.13 -5.63 16.98
C GLY A 217 -11.45 -6.91 16.19
N GLU A 218 -12.70 -7.07 15.74
CA GLU A 218 -13.14 -8.23 14.96
C GLU A 218 -12.39 -8.40 13.63
N TRP A 219 -11.83 -7.33 13.05
CA TRP A 219 -10.99 -7.44 11.86
C TRP A 219 -9.79 -8.38 12.08
N GLU A 220 -9.16 -8.30 13.26
CA GLU A 220 -8.02 -9.16 13.60
C GLU A 220 -8.45 -10.62 13.74
N THR A 221 -9.66 -10.88 14.25
CA THR A 221 -10.23 -12.23 14.36
C THR A 221 -10.58 -12.83 13.00
N ILE A 222 -11.26 -12.08 12.14
CA ILE A 222 -11.66 -12.56 10.80
C ILE A 222 -10.43 -12.91 9.94
N TYR A 223 -9.37 -12.12 10.07
CA TYR A 223 -8.18 -12.24 9.23
C TYR A 223 -6.99 -12.93 9.91
N GLN A 224 -7.21 -13.54 11.08
CA GLN A 224 -6.16 -14.07 11.94
C GLN A 224 -5.24 -15.07 11.22
N GLU A 225 -5.80 -16.02 10.48
CA GLU A 225 -5.03 -17.04 9.75
C GLU A 225 -4.06 -16.40 8.74
N ARG A 226 -4.54 -15.41 7.98
CA ARG A 226 -3.76 -14.73 6.96
C ARG A 226 -2.67 -13.86 7.56
N ILE A 227 -2.93 -13.25 8.72
CA ILE A 227 -1.96 -12.49 9.50
C ILE A 227 -0.87 -13.41 10.05
N HIS A 228 -1.24 -14.56 10.63
CA HIS A 228 -0.30 -15.54 11.13
C HIS A 228 0.58 -16.10 10.01
N ARG A 229 0.00 -16.42 8.85
CA ARG A 229 0.79 -16.90 7.70
C ARG A 229 1.87 -15.90 7.27
N TYR A 230 1.56 -14.59 7.29
CA TYR A 230 2.57 -13.57 7.03
C TYR A 230 3.70 -13.60 8.07
N GLN A 231 3.37 -13.73 9.35
CA GLN A 231 4.37 -13.80 10.42
C GLN A 231 5.30 -14.99 10.24
N SER A 232 4.74 -16.18 9.96
CA SER A 232 5.54 -17.39 9.70
C SER A 232 6.46 -17.24 8.50
N ILE A 233 6.00 -16.59 7.42
CA ILE A 233 6.82 -16.26 6.24
C ILE A 233 8.02 -15.39 6.62
N ILE A 234 7.80 -14.35 7.42
CA ILE A 234 8.85 -13.42 7.82
C ILE A 234 9.85 -14.09 8.76
N GLU A 235 9.37 -14.93 9.67
CA GLU A 235 10.22 -15.71 10.59
C GLU A 235 11.09 -16.71 9.82
N ALA A 236 10.51 -17.50 8.92
CA ALA A 236 11.26 -18.44 8.09
C ALA A 236 12.33 -17.74 7.24
N ASN A 237 12.01 -16.57 6.66
CA ASN A 237 12.98 -15.81 5.88
C ASN A 237 14.11 -15.24 6.74
N LYS A 238 13.85 -14.81 7.98
CA LYS A 238 14.91 -14.35 8.89
C LYS A 238 15.92 -15.45 9.18
N GLU A 239 15.47 -16.68 9.42
CA GLU A 239 16.36 -17.81 9.69
C GLU A 239 17.32 -18.06 8.51
N VAL A 240 16.85 -17.98 7.27
CA VAL A 240 17.68 -18.16 6.07
C VAL A 240 18.81 -17.13 5.97
N TYR A 241 18.59 -15.87 6.38
CA TYR A 241 19.64 -14.84 6.32
C TYR A 241 20.70 -14.99 7.41
N TYR A 242 20.32 -15.41 8.62
CA TYR A 242 21.30 -15.69 9.68
C TYR A 242 22.22 -16.87 9.36
N TYR A 243 21.71 -17.90 8.66
CA TYR A 243 22.53 -19.01 8.18
C TYR A 243 23.50 -18.62 7.05
N ASN A 244 23.16 -17.62 6.24
CA ASN A 244 24.01 -17.16 5.13
C ASN A 244 25.07 -16.12 5.53
N GLU A 245 24.96 -15.49 6.70
CA GLU A 245 26.00 -14.59 7.24
C GLU A 245 27.05 -15.32 8.10
N THR A 246 26.85 -16.62 8.37
CA THR A 246 27.74 -17.43 9.23
C THR A 246 28.60 -18.44 8.44
N LEU A 247 28.59 -18.38 7.11
CA LEU A 247 29.45 -19.13 6.18
C LEU A 247 30.29 -18.16 5.34
#